data_AF-A0A950W8T3-F1
#
_entry.id   AF-A0A950W8T3-F1
#
_cell.length_a   1.000
_cell.length_b   1.000
_cell.length_c   1.000
_cell.angle_alpha   90.00
_cell.angle_beta   90.00
_cell.angle_gamma   90.00
#
_symmetry.space_group_name_H-M   'P 1'
#
loop_
_entity.id
_entity.type
_entity.pdbx_description
1 polymer ?
#
loop_
_entity_poly.entity_id
_entity_poly.type
_entity_poly.pdbx_seq_one_letter_code
_entity_poly.pdbx_strand_id
1 'polypeptide(L)'
;MGVGFANINAKAEGIESKPAFRDAFQRRRCLVPVDNFYEWKKTADGKQPYAIALAGRSLMALAGLWENWRSPAGEWLRSFAIVTTVPNELCAELHNRIRAAISPMMTSS
;
A
#
# COMPACT_ATOMS: atom_id res chain seq x y z
N MET A 1 -15.89 21.30 -5.36
CA MET A 1 -14.68 21.33 -4.51
C MET A 1 -14.16 19.90 -4.44
N GLY A 2 -13.12 19.57 -5.21
CA GLY A 2 -12.68 18.18 -5.35
C GLY A 2 -12.02 17.68 -4.06
N VAL A 3 -12.33 16.45 -3.65
CA VAL A 3 -11.54 15.72 -2.67
C VAL A 3 -10.09 15.76 -3.14
N GLY A 4 -9.20 16.40 -2.36
CA GLY A 4 -7.77 16.44 -2.67
C GLY A 4 -7.25 15.03 -2.92
N PHE A 5 -6.42 14.87 -3.95
CA PHE A 5 -5.84 13.61 -4.46
C PHE A 5 -6.14 12.37 -3.60
N ALA A 6 -7.01 11.49 -4.12
CA ALA A 6 -7.29 10.17 -3.53
C ALA A 6 -6.03 9.29 -3.63
N ASN A 7 -5.09 9.48 -2.71
CA ASN A 7 -3.83 8.76 -2.67
C ASN A 7 -4.05 7.37 -2.07
N ILE A 8 -4.41 6.42 -2.92
CA ILE A 8 -4.55 5.01 -2.51
C ILE A 8 -3.21 4.35 -2.15
N ASN A 9 -2.08 4.93 -2.55
CA ASN A 9 -0.73 4.41 -2.35
C ASN A 9 0.19 5.43 -1.66
N ALA A 10 0.92 4.97 -0.64
CA ALA A 10 1.96 5.74 0.04
C ALA A 10 3.34 5.12 -0.24
N LYS A 11 4.28 5.88 -0.80
CA LYS A 11 5.65 5.38 -1.04
C LYS A 11 6.43 5.37 0.28
N ALA A 12 6.98 4.21 0.66
CA ALA A 12 7.74 4.01 1.89
C ALA A 12 8.96 4.94 2.01
N GLU A 13 9.63 5.25 0.90
CA GLU A 13 10.78 6.15 0.86
C GLU A 13 10.37 7.56 1.29
N GLY A 14 10.90 8.03 2.42
CA GLY A 14 10.59 9.35 2.97
C GLY A 14 9.14 9.50 3.44
N ILE A 15 8.43 8.39 3.72
CA ILE A 15 7.03 8.42 4.15
C ILE A 15 6.81 9.24 5.44
N GLU A 16 7.81 9.24 6.31
CA GLU A 16 7.85 9.94 7.60
C GLU A 16 7.91 11.46 7.48
N SER A 17 8.33 12.00 6.34
CA SER A 17 8.46 13.44 6.11
C SER A 17 7.37 14.02 5.19
N LYS A 18 6.66 13.18 4.43
CA LYS A 18 5.62 13.62 3.49
C LYS A 18 4.41 14.22 4.21
N PRO A 19 4.01 15.47 3.92
CA PRO A 19 2.88 16.10 4.60
C PRO A 19 1.58 15.28 4.56
N ALA A 20 1.32 14.57 3.45
CA ALA A 20 0.14 13.74 3.30
C ALA A 20 0.13 12.47 4.18
N PHE A 21 1.28 12.03 4.70
CA PHE A 21 1.41 10.73 5.35
C PHE A 21 2.13 10.76 6.70
N ARG A 22 2.93 11.79 7.02
CA ARG A 22 3.79 11.83 8.20
C ARG A 22 3.05 11.56 9.51
N ASP A 23 1.88 12.19 9.70
CA ASP A 23 1.10 12.05 10.93
C ASP A 23 0.47 10.65 11.02
N ALA A 24 -0.03 10.14 9.89
CA ALA A 24 -0.61 8.81 9.82
C ALA A 24 0.47 7.73 10.01
N PHE A 25 1.66 7.94 9.47
CA PHE A 25 2.81 7.04 9.63
C PHE A 25 3.23 6.89 11.09
N GLN A 26 3.20 7.99 11.85
CA GLN A 26 3.57 7.98 13.28
C GLN A 26 2.48 7.36 14.18
N ARG A 27 1.19 7.56 13.86
CA ARG A 27 0.11 7.34 14.83
C ARG A 27 -0.99 6.39 14.37
N ARG A 28 -1.07 6.09 13.07
CA ARG A 28 -2.22 5.42 12.44
C ARG A 28 -1.77 4.43 11.36
N ARG A 29 -0.85 3.54 11.74
CA ARG A 29 -0.48 2.37 10.95
C ARG A 29 -1.58 1.31 11.06
N CYS A 30 -1.83 0.59 9.98
CA CYS A 30 -2.76 -0.54 9.96
C CYS A 30 -2.20 -1.69 9.11
N LEU A 31 -2.80 -2.86 9.31
CA LEU A 31 -2.62 -4.01 8.41
C LEU A 31 -3.85 -4.09 7.50
N VAL A 32 -3.61 -4.30 6.21
CA VAL A 32 -4.67 -4.53 5.21
C VAL A 32 -4.62 -6.01 4.82
N PRO A 33 -5.55 -6.84 5.34
CA PRO A 33 -5.58 -8.26 5.00
C PRO A 33 -6.08 -8.46 3.56
N VAL A 34 -5.40 -9.29 2.80
CA VAL A 34 -5.75 -9.65 1.42
C VAL A 34 -5.44 -11.12 1.15
N ASP A 35 -6.24 -11.77 0.30
CA ASP A 35 -5.88 -13.11 -0.21
C ASP A 35 -4.74 -13.04 -1.22
N ASN A 36 -4.74 -11.98 -2.03
CA ASN A 36 -3.76 -11.71 -3.08
C ASN A 36 -3.85 -10.24 -3.51
N PHE A 37 -2.90 -9.81 -4.33
CA PHE A 37 -2.97 -8.53 -5.02
C PHE A 37 -2.47 -8.63 -6.46
N TYR A 38 -2.97 -7.75 -7.32
CA TYR A 38 -2.56 -7.72 -8.73
C TYR A 38 -1.44 -6.70 -8.97
N GLU A 39 -0.47 -7.09 -9.79
CA GLU A 39 0.52 -6.21 -10.42
C GLU A 39 0.49 -6.38 -11.93
N TRP A 40 0.78 -5.30 -12.66
CA TRP A 40 0.71 -5.29 -14.12
C TRP A 40 2.11 -5.21 -14.73
N LYS A 41 2.51 -6.28 -15.40
CA LYS A 41 3.73 -6.31 -16.22
C LYS A 41 3.47 -5.61 -17.54
N LYS A 42 4.32 -4.64 -17.89
CA LYS A 42 4.33 -4.05 -19.23
C LYS A 42 4.94 -5.04 -20.21
N THR A 43 4.24 -5.35 -21.28
CA THR A 43 4.68 -6.22 -22.38
C THR A 43 4.62 -5.43 -23.70
N ALA A 44 5.11 -6.01 -24.80
CA ALA A 44 5.02 -5.39 -26.12
C ALA A 44 3.55 -5.14 -26.53
N ASP A 45 2.65 -6.05 -26.16
CA ASP A 45 1.23 -6.02 -26.54
C ASP A 45 0.32 -5.33 -25.50
N GLY A 46 0.89 -4.73 -24.44
CA GLY A 46 0.13 -3.98 -23.45
C GLY A 46 0.51 -4.28 -22.00
N LYS A 47 -0.49 -4.53 -21.14
CA LYS A 47 -0.31 -4.79 -19.72
C LYS A 47 -0.90 -6.15 -19.35
N GLN A 48 -0.05 -7.07 -18.90
CA GLN A 48 -0.47 -8.37 -18.39
C GLN A 48 -0.62 -8.32 -16.86
N PRO A 49 -1.81 -8.59 -16.29
CA PRO A 49 -1.96 -8.73 -14.85
C PRO A 49 -1.38 -10.04 -14.33
N TYR A 50 -0.74 -9.97 -13.17
CA TYR A 50 -0.25 -11.11 -12.39
C TYR A 50 -0.85 -11.01 -10.98
N ALA A 51 -1.46 -12.10 -10.51
CA ALA A 51 -1.89 -12.22 -9.12
C ALA A 51 -0.71 -12.70 -8.25
N ILE A 52 -0.41 -11.94 -7.20
CA ILE A 52 0.64 -12.24 -6.22
C ILE A 52 -0.04 -12.67 -4.93
N ALA A 53 0.27 -13.88 -4.47
CA ALA A 53 -0.26 -14.50 -3.27
C ALA A 53 0.86 -15.21 -2.49
N LEU A 54 0.62 -15.48 -1.20
CA LEU A 54 1.51 -16.34 -0.43
C LEU A 54 1.45 -17.78 -0.95
N ALA A 55 2.59 -18.49 -0.87
CA ALA A 55 2.61 -19.93 -1.11
C ALA A 55 1.64 -20.61 -0.15
N GLY A 56 0.78 -21.49 -0.67
CA GLY A 56 -0.30 -22.11 0.11
C GLY A 56 -1.58 -21.27 0.24
N ARG A 57 -1.65 -20.07 -0.37
CA ARG A 57 -2.85 -19.21 -0.43
C ARG A 57 -3.42 -18.79 0.93
N SER A 58 -2.55 -18.68 1.94
CA SER A 58 -2.92 -18.08 3.23
C SER A 58 -3.11 -16.57 3.12
N LEU A 59 -3.80 -15.99 4.10
CA LEU A 59 -4.02 -14.55 4.19
C LEU A 59 -2.69 -13.78 4.28
N MET A 60 -2.54 -12.77 3.43
CA MET A 60 -1.39 -11.86 3.41
C MET A 60 -1.78 -10.55 4.10
N ALA A 61 -0.88 -9.99 4.91
CA ALA A 61 -1.05 -8.66 5.47
C ALA A 61 -0.21 -7.65 4.68
N LEU A 62 -0.82 -6.57 4.22
CA LEU A 62 -0.11 -5.44 3.63
C LEU A 62 0.03 -4.30 4.65
N ALA A 63 1.14 -3.59 4.61
CA ALA A 63 1.30 -2.38 5.40
C ALA A 63 0.39 -1.27 4.86
N GLY A 64 -0.37 -0.63 5.74
CA GLY A 64 -1.23 0.49 5.41
C GLY A 64 -1.11 1.63 6.42
N LEU A 65 -1.58 2.80 6.00
CA LEU A 65 -1.82 3.97 6.84
C LEU A 65 -3.28 4.35 6.75
N TRP A 66 -3.88 4.83 7.83
CA TRP A 66 -5.26 5.31 7.82
C TRP A 66 -5.39 6.71 8.40
N GLU A 67 -6.43 7.43 7.99
CA GLU A 67 -6.69 8.79 8.43
C GLU A 67 -8.19 9.10 8.56
N ASN A 68 -8.52 10.05 9.42
CA ASN A 68 -9.82 10.72 9.39
C ASN A 68 -9.64 12.14 8.83
N TRP A 69 -10.30 12.42 7.73
CA TRP A 69 -10.39 13.77 7.20
C TRP A 69 -11.80 14.31 7.45
N ARG A 70 -11.91 15.56 7.88
CA ARG A 70 -13.19 16.25 8.00
C ARG A 70 -13.34 17.25 6.87
N SER A 71 -14.40 17.14 6.10
CA SER A 71 -14.69 18.07 5.01
C SER A 71 -15.03 19.46 5.55
N PRO A 72 -14.87 20.53 4.74
CA PRO A 72 -15.34 21.86 5.12
C PRO A 72 -16.84 21.90 5.44
N ALA A 73 -17.64 20.98 4.89
CA ALA A 73 -19.06 20.82 5.19
C ALA A 73 -19.32 20.06 6.51
N GLY A 74 -18.27 19.59 7.19
CA GLY A 74 -18.34 18.94 8.49
C GLY A 74 -18.43 17.41 8.45
N GLU A 75 -18.47 16.80 7.27
CA GLU A 75 -18.55 15.35 7.08
C GLU A 75 -17.21 14.66 7.37
N TRP A 76 -17.25 13.50 8.00
CA TRP A 76 -16.06 12.70 8.25
C TRP A 76 -15.85 11.65 7.15
N LEU A 77 -14.65 11.65 6.58
CA LEU A 77 -14.15 10.61 5.69
C LEU A 77 -13.04 9.84 6.41
N ARG A 78 -13.26 8.54 6.62
CA ARG A 78 -12.18 7.63 7.02
C ARG A 78 -11.61 6.98 5.77
N SER A 79 -10.31 7.13 5.58
CA SER A 79 -9.61 6.59 4.41
C SER A 79 -8.35 5.84 4.83
N PHE A 80 -7.81 5.06 3.90
CA PHE A 80 -6.52 4.40 4.07
C PHE A 80 -5.74 4.42 2.76
N ALA A 81 -4.43 4.24 2.89
CA ALA A 81 -3.49 4.08 1.79
C ALA A 81 -2.62 2.85 2.03
N ILE A 82 -2.33 2.11 0.96
CA ILE A 82 -1.42 0.96 1.01
C ILE A 82 0.01 1.47 0.86
N VAL A 83 0.92 1.00 1.71
CA VAL A 83 2.34 1.32 1.59
C VAL A 83 2.93 0.51 0.44
N THR A 84 3.65 1.20 -0.44
CA THR A 84 4.40 0.61 -1.54
C THR A 84 5.89 0.73 -1.28
N THR A 85 6.66 -0.25 -1.75
CA THR A 85 8.11 -0.31 -1.60
C THR A 85 8.76 -0.79 -2.90
N VAL A 86 10.10 -0.85 -2.92
CA VAL A 86 10.86 -1.47 -3.99
C VAL A 86 10.53 -2.96 -4.08
N PRO A 87 10.46 -3.53 -5.30
CA PRO A 87 10.19 -4.95 -5.48
C PRO A 87 11.28 -5.82 -4.86
N ASN A 88 10.89 -6.99 -4.36
CA ASN A 88 11.83 -8.09 -4.15
C ASN A 88 12.21 -8.73 -5.50
N GLU A 89 13.18 -9.64 -5.50
CA GLU A 89 13.69 -10.30 -6.72
C GLU A 89 12.57 -10.89 -7.58
N LEU A 90 11.60 -11.58 -6.95
CA LEU A 90 10.47 -12.20 -7.63
C LEU A 90 9.59 -11.18 -8.38
N CYS A 91 9.37 -10.01 -7.79
CA CYS A 91 8.44 -9.03 -8.35
C CYS A 91 9.13 -7.95 -9.20
N ALA A 92 10.47 -7.91 -9.21
CA ALA A 92 11.23 -6.88 -9.91
C ALA A 92 10.99 -6.92 -11.43
N GLU A 93 10.68 -8.09 -11.98
CA GLU A 93 10.34 -8.28 -13.38
C GLU A 93 8.92 -7.83 -13.75
N LEU A 94 8.04 -7.65 -12.75
CA LEU A 94 6.65 -7.27 -12.97
C LEU A 94 6.50 -5.75 -13.02
N HIS A 95 7.03 -5.07 -11.99
CA HIS A 95 6.86 -3.62 -11.86
C HIS A 95 7.93 -3.02 -10.94
N ASN A 96 8.22 -1.72 -11.11
CA ASN A 96 9.24 -1.02 -10.32
C ASN A 96 8.81 -0.69 -8.88
N ARG A 97 7.57 -1.04 -8.51
CA ARG A 97 6.94 -0.79 -7.21
C ARG A 97 5.95 -1.88 -6.92
N ILE A 98 5.94 -2.38 -5.68
CA ILE A 98 4.97 -3.36 -5.20
C ILE A 98 4.36 -2.93 -3.88
N ARG A 99 3.25 -3.56 -3.50
CA ARG A 99 2.66 -3.43 -2.16
C ARG A 99 3.59 -4.06 -1.12
N ALA A 100 3.79 -3.37 0.01
CA ALA A 100 4.64 -3.85 1.09
C ALA A 100 3.91 -4.93 1.91
N ALA A 101 4.22 -6.20 1.64
CA ALA A 101 3.72 -7.33 2.42
C ALA A 101 4.50 -7.46 3.75
N ILE A 102 3.77 -7.71 4.84
CA ILE A 102 4.32 -7.91 6.18
C ILE A 102 4.38 -9.41 6.46
N SER A 103 5.58 -9.91 6.77
CA SER A 103 5.75 -11.27 7.27
C SER A 103 5.24 -11.37 8.71
N PRO A 104 4.49 -12.41 9.08
CA PRO A 104 4.03 -12.61 10.46
C PRO A 104 5.18 -12.84 11.45
N MET A 105 6.38 -13.23 10.98
CA MET A 105 7.60 -13.28 11.78
C MET A 105 8.34 -11.94 11.73
N MET A 106 7.80 -10.93 12.42
CA MET A 106 8.60 -9.80 12.89
C MET A 106 8.70 -9.89 14.40
N THR A 107 9.49 -10.83 14.91
CA THR A 107 10.10 -10.67 16.23
C THR A 107 11.29 -9.73 16.04
N SER A 108 11.29 -8.61 16.75
CA SER A 108 12.44 -7.72 16.87
C SER A 108 13.67 -8.54 17.28
N SER A 109 14.68 -8.60 16.41
CA SER A 109 16.06 -8.84 16.81
C SER A 109 16.67 -7.56 17.36
#